data_AF-A0A3D9IBW1-F1
#
_entry.id   AF-A0A3D9IBW1-F1
#
_cell.length_a   1.000
_cell.length_b   1.000
_cell.length_c   1.000
_cell.angle_alpha   90.00
_cell.angle_beta   90.00
_cell.angle_gamma   90.00
#
_symmetry.space_group_name_H-M   'P 1'
#
loop_
_entity.id
_entity.type
_entity.pdbx_description
1 polymer ?
#
loop_
_entity_poly.entity_id
_entity_poly.type
_entity_poly.pdbx_seq_one_letter_code
_entity_poly.pdbx_strand_id
1 'polypeptide(L)'
;MNEYIERGKRLGHFRAFVQEIAAKEGDFLPISEEQSSLYWLLAVPEELNIMNFAYEVQADYELYDDYLEIIQQFDREYKEIVNQFKSKLPLMNKEQLVAFGQRFDKAYDLFIDKALRDWGVSRSGKKLTIQFQPPKEILIQGIQELTLIREELEVL
;
A
#
# COMPACT_ATOMS: atom_id res chain seq x y z
N MET A 1 -15.03 9.91 2.16
CA MET A 1 -13.81 9.72 1.34
C MET A 1 -13.57 8.22 1.29
N ASN A 2 -13.39 7.62 0.11
CA ASN A 2 -13.36 6.16 -0.02
C ASN A 2 -12.12 5.58 0.67
N GLU A 3 -12.33 4.66 1.62
CA GLU A 3 -11.31 3.97 2.39
C GLU A 3 -10.20 3.33 1.55
N TYR A 4 -10.53 2.91 0.34
CA TYR A 4 -9.58 2.31 -0.57
C TYR A 4 -8.62 3.35 -1.19
N ILE A 5 -9.10 4.58 -1.46
CA ILE A 5 -8.27 5.66 -2.02
C ILE A 5 -7.21 6.10 -1.00
N GLU A 6 -7.57 6.16 0.29
CA GLU A 6 -6.62 6.51 1.35
C GLU A 6 -5.50 5.46 1.50
N ARG A 7 -5.83 4.17 1.39
CA ARG A 7 -4.84 3.08 1.34
C ARG A 7 -3.96 3.17 0.12
N GLY A 8 -4.54 3.56 -1.02
CA GLY A 8 -3.81 3.86 -2.22
C GLY A 8 -2.75 4.95 -2.08
N LYS A 9 -3.09 6.05 -1.43
CA LYS A 9 -2.13 7.12 -1.12
C LYS A 9 -1.00 6.62 -0.21
N ARG A 10 -1.32 5.81 0.81
CA ARG A 10 -0.32 5.21 1.71
C ARG A 10 0.68 4.31 0.98
N LEU A 11 0.18 3.44 0.09
CA LEU A 11 1.04 2.65 -0.79
C LEU A 11 1.94 3.56 -1.62
N GLY A 12 1.39 4.63 -2.20
CA GLY A 12 2.13 5.57 -3.04
C GLY A 12 3.27 6.27 -2.29
N HIS A 13 3.03 6.71 -1.05
CA HIS A 13 4.07 7.33 -0.23
C HIS A 13 5.19 6.35 0.13
N PHE A 14 4.84 5.14 0.58
CA PHE A 14 5.83 4.13 0.91
C PHE A 14 6.63 3.68 -0.31
N ARG A 15 5.97 3.49 -1.46
CA ARG A 15 6.61 3.24 -2.76
C ARG A 15 7.64 4.31 -3.09
N ALA A 16 7.25 5.59 -3.03
CA ALA A 16 8.14 6.70 -3.36
C ALA A 16 9.39 6.72 -2.45
N PHE A 17 9.19 6.47 -1.15
CA PHE A 17 10.28 6.35 -0.19
C PHE A 17 11.25 5.21 -0.53
N VAL A 18 10.73 4.01 -0.81
CA VAL A 18 11.54 2.86 -1.21
C VAL A 18 12.36 3.16 -2.47
N GLN A 19 11.73 3.80 -3.47
CA GLN A 19 12.38 4.20 -4.71
C GLN A 19 13.47 5.26 -4.48
N GLU A 20 13.23 6.24 -3.61
CA GLU A 20 14.22 7.26 -3.28
C GLU A 20 15.47 6.64 -2.68
N ILE A 21 15.32 5.69 -1.74
CA ILE A 21 16.46 4.97 -1.19
C ILE A 21 17.14 4.12 -2.28
N ALA A 22 16.34 3.39 -3.08
CA ALA A 22 16.82 2.58 -4.18
C ALA A 22 17.50 3.40 -5.30
N ALA A 23 17.31 4.71 -5.37
CA ALA A 23 17.93 5.60 -6.36
C ALA A 23 19.25 6.23 -5.89
N LYS A 24 19.61 6.16 -4.60
CA LYS A 24 20.86 6.77 -4.10
C LYS A 24 22.10 6.11 -4.70
N GLU A 25 23.00 6.91 -5.27
CA GLU A 25 24.28 6.45 -5.87
C GLU A 25 25.42 6.50 -4.82
N GLY A 26 26.32 5.50 -4.80
CA GLY A 26 27.48 5.41 -3.90
C GLY A 26 27.37 4.35 -2.79
N ASP A 27 28.37 4.27 -1.89
CA ASP A 27 28.46 3.30 -0.77
C ASP A 27 27.50 3.61 0.40
N PHE A 28 26.28 4.04 0.10
CA PHE A 28 25.25 4.39 1.09
C PHE A 28 24.39 3.19 1.51
N LEU A 29 24.72 2.00 1.00
CA LEU A 29 24.08 0.73 1.34
C LEU A 29 25.14 -0.30 1.76
N PRO A 30 24.84 -1.17 2.74
CA PRO A 30 23.60 -1.20 3.52
C PRO A 30 23.45 0.03 4.43
N ILE A 31 22.20 0.41 4.69
CA ILE A 31 21.86 1.53 5.59
C ILE A 31 22.09 1.07 7.02
N SER A 32 22.66 1.91 7.90
CA SER A 32 22.83 1.51 9.31
C SER A 32 21.47 1.41 10.03
N GLU A 33 21.39 0.69 11.16
CA GLU A 33 20.17 0.63 11.97
C GLU A 33 19.70 2.02 12.43
N GLU A 34 20.63 2.91 12.77
CA GLU A 34 20.34 4.30 13.15
C GLU A 34 19.77 5.09 11.99
N GLN A 35 20.33 4.94 10.79
CA GLN A 35 19.82 5.58 9.58
C GLN A 35 18.46 5.03 9.17
N SER A 36 18.23 3.71 9.29
CA SER A 36 16.93 3.08 9.07
C SER A 36 15.88 3.63 10.04
N SER A 37 16.23 3.75 11.32
CA SER A 37 15.35 4.31 12.35
C SER A 37 15.00 5.77 12.07
N LEU A 38 15.97 6.59 11.66
CA LEU A 38 15.75 7.98 11.27
C LEU A 38 14.86 8.11 10.04
N TYR A 39 15.11 7.31 9.01
CA TYR A 39 14.24 7.28 7.84
C TYR A 39 12.84 6.85 8.19
N TRP A 40 12.69 5.87 9.08
CA TRP A 40 11.40 5.43 9.54
C TRP A 40 10.63 6.55 10.23
N LEU A 41 11.26 7.28 11.15
CA LEU A 41 10.67 8.44 11.83
C LEU A 41 10.20 9.53 10.84
N LEU A 42 10.89 9.68 9.71
CA LEU A 42 10.54 10.64 8.65
C LEU A 42 9.50 10.09 7.66
N ALA A 43 9.42 8.76 7.52
CA ALA A 43 8.55 8.08 6.58
C ALA A 43 7.21 7.62 7.18
N VAL A 44 7.01 7.67 8.51
CA VAL A 44 5.77 7.22 9.17
C VAL A 44 4.57 8.01 8.63
N PRO A 45 3.72 7.41 7.78
CA PRO A 45 2.48 8.03 7.34
C PRO A 45 1.42 7.64 8.37
N GLU A 46 1.54 8.17 9.59
CA GLU A 46 0.60 8.03 10.71
C GLU A 46 0.31 6.59 11.17
N GLU A 47 0.57 6.32 12.45
CA GLU A 47 -0.14 5.27 13.20
C GLU A 47 -1.66 5.59 13.18
N LEU A 48 -2.34 5.10 12.15
CA LEU A 48 -3.76 4.73 12.05
C LEU A 48 -4.74 5.41 13.02
N ASN A 49 -5.21 6.61 12.65
CA ASN A 49 -6.52 7.13 13.08
C ASN A 49 -7.64 6.77 12.08
N ILE A 50 -7.63 5.55 11.52
CA ILE A 50 -8.72 5.04 10.67
C ILE A 50 -9.52 3.98 11.44
N MET A 51 -10.18 4.40 12.51
CA MET A 51 -11.41 3.76 12.97
C MET A 51 -12.58 4.75 13.13
N ASN A 52 -12.35 6.06 13.00
CA ASN A 52 -13.31 7.06 13.50
C ASN A 52 -14.18 7.76 12.46
N PHE A 53 -14.08 7.48 11.15
CA PHE A 53 -14.86 8.24 10.14
C PHE A 53 -15.70 7.41 9.17
N ALA A 54 -15.58 6.09 9.15
CA ALA A 54 -16.34 5.24 8.23
C ALA A 54 -17.73 4.81 8.77
N TYR A 55 -17.99 5.00 10.06
CA TYR A 55 -19.27 4.61 10.67
C TYR A 55 -20.41 5.62 10.44
N GLU A 56 -20.14 6.84 9.98
CA GLU A 56 -21.16 7.89 9.84
C GLU A 56 -21.83 7.98 8.46
N VAL A 57 -21.36 7.21 7.46
CA VAL A 57 -21.96 7.18 6.12
C VAL A 57 -22.35 5.75 5.77
N GLN A 58 -23.59 5.38 6.11
CA GLN A 58 -24.24 4.19 5.56
C GLN A 58 -24.54 4.42 4.08
N ALA A 59 -23.55 4.17 3.23
CA ALA A 59 -23.79 3.95 1.82
C ALA A 59 -24.16 2.48 1.63
N ASP A 60 -25.31 2.22 1.00
CA ASP A 60 -25.69 0.89 0.54
C ASP A 60 -24.70 0.45 -0.54
N TYR A 61 -23.62 -0.18 -0.10
CA TYR A 61 -22.68 -0.87 -0.96
C TYR A 61 -23.18 -2.31 -1.09
N GLU A 62 -23.88 -2.62 -2.19
CA GLU A 62 -23.99 -4.02 -2.61
C GLU A 62 -22.56 -4.58 -2.68
N LEU A 63 -22.30 -5.69 -1.97
CA LEU A 63 -20.99 -6.36 -1.86
C LEU A 63 -19.96 -5.75 -0.87
N TYR A 64 -20.37 -4.88 0.07
CA TYR A 64 -19.45 -4.32 1.09
C TYR A 64 -18.63 -5.39 1.82
N ASP A 65 -19.28 -6.47 2.27
CA ASP A 65 -18.63 -7.55 3.02
C ASP A 65 -17.51 -8.23 2.22
N ASP A 66 -17.69 -8.38 0.90
CA ASP A 66 -16.68 -8.98 0.02
C ASP A 66 -15.45 -8.08 -0.15
N TYR A 67 -15.61 -6.77 -0.09
CA TYR A 67 -14.51 -5.81 -0.14
C TYR A 67 -13.90 -5.55 1.24
N LEU A 68 -14.69 -5.72 2.31
CA LEU A 68 -14.23 -5.55 3.69
C LEU A 68 -13.14 -6.57 4.01
N GLU A 69 -13.32 -7.84 3.63
CA GLU A 69 -12.27 -8.87 3.82
C GLU A 69 -10.99 -8.50 3.08
N ILE A 70 -11.10 -8.08 1.81
CA ILE A 70 -9.94 -7.65 1.00
C ILE A 70 -9.24 -6.45 1.63
N ILE A 71 -9.99 -5.45 2.12
CA ILE A 71 -9.45 -4.26 2.78
C ILE A 71 -8.69 -4.63 4.06
N GLN A 72 -9.24 -5.54 4.87
CA GLN A 72 -8.60 -6.01 6.09
C GLN A 72 -7.33 -6.82 5.80
N GLN A 73 -7.36 -7.68 4.78
CA GLN A 73 -6.17 -8.42 4.33
C GLN A 73 -5.10 -7.45 3.83
N PHE A 74 -5.49 -6.46 3.02
CA PHE A 74 -4.59 -5.41 2.56
C PHE A 74 -3.89 -4.71 3.74
N ASP A 75 -4.65 -4.25 4.73
CA ASP A 75 -4.10 -3.51 5.88
C ASP A 75 -3.11 -4.37 6.67
N ARG A 76 -3.42 -5.65 6.84
CA ARG A 76 -2.54 -6.61 7.53
C ARG A 76 -1.24 -6.80 6.76
N GLU A 77 -1.30 -7.15 5.48
CA GLU A 77 -0.10 -7.41 4.68
C GLU A 77 0.76 -6.15 4.52
N TYR A 78 0.14 -4.99 4.26
CA TYR A 78 0.86 -3.72 4.14
C TYR A 78 1.60 -3.35 5.44
N LYS A 79 0.92 -3.47 6.59
CA LYS A 79 1.56 -3.21 7.89
C LYS A 79 2.75 -4.13 8.12
N GLU A 80 2.61 -5.40 7.75
CA GLU A 80 3.66 -6.40 7.97
C GLU A 80 4.87 -6.16 7.05
N ILE A 81 4.65 -5.91 5.76
CA ILE A 81 5.71 -5.50 4.81
C ILE A 81 6.47 -4.30 5.34
N VAL A 82 5.75 -3.28 5.80
CA VAL A 82 6.33 -2.05 6.32
C VAL A 82 7.23 -2.31 7.54
N ASN A 83 6.73 -3.08 8.51
CA ASN A 83 7.49 -3.43 9.71
C ASN A 83 8.74 -4.25 9.38
N GLN A 84 8.58 -5.24 8.51
CA GLN A 84 9.68 -6.10 8.09
C GLN A 84 10.71 -5.31 7.28
N PHE A 85 10.29 -4.50 6.31
CA PHE A 85 11.17 -3.64 5.52
C PHE A 85 12.02 -2.76 6.43
N LYS A 86 11.43 -2.10 7.43
CA LYS A 86 12.19 -1.30 8.42
C LYS A 86 13.30 -2.12 9.09
N SER A 87 12.98 -3.33 9.55
CA SER A 87 13.94 -4.20 10.24
C SER A 87 14.99 -4.80 9.32
N LYS A 88 14.65 -5.04 8.05
CA LYS A 88 15.52 -5.71 7.07
C LYS A 88 16.31 -4.73 6.21
N LEU A 89 15.92 -3.46 6.14
CA LEU A 89 16.61 -2.42 5.37
C LEU A 89 18.12 -2.37 5.66
N PRO A 90 18.60 -2.53 6.91
CA PRO A 90 20.04 -2.59 7.19
C PRO A 90 20.77 -3.83 6.69
N LEU A 91 20.04 -4.86 6.27
CA LEU A 91 20.57 -6.12 5.76
C LEU A 91 20.52 -6.17 4.23
N MET A 92 19.78 -5.25 3.60
CA MET A 92 19.58 -5.24 2.15
C MET A 92 20.75 -4.56 1.43
N ASN A 93 21.29 -5.25 0.43
CA ASN A 93 22.17 -4.64 -0.55
C ASN A 93 21.36 -3.86 -1.62
N LYS A 94 22.09 -3.21 -2.54
CA LYS A 94 21.49 -2.38 -3.59
C LYS A 94 20.54 -3.17 -4.48
N GLU A 95 20.97 -4.35 -4.92
CA GLU A 95 20.22 -5.20 -5.83
C GLU A 95 18.91 -5.67 -5.19
N GLN A 96 18.95 -6.08 -3.92
CA GLN A 96 17.79 -6.48 -3.14
C GLN A 96 16.80 -5.32 -2.96
N LEU A 97 17.30 -4.12 -2.67
CA LEU A 97 16.46 -2.94 -2.50
C LEU A 97 15.79 -2.50 -3.81
N VAL A 98 16.52 -2.56 -4.92
CA VAL A 98 15.96 -2.28 -6.26
C VAL A 98 14.91 -3.32 -6.65
N ALA A 99 15.19 -4.61 -6.42
CA ALA A 99 14.25 -5.69 -6.70
C ALA A 99 12.96 -5.56 -5.86
N PHE A 100 13.10 -5.23 -4.56
CA PHE A 100 11.98 -4.95 -3.68
C PHE A 100 11.13 -3.78 -4.21
N GLY A 101 11.77 -2.67 -4.61
CA GLY A 101 11.08 -1.52 -5.20
C GLY A 101 10.31 -1.87 -6.47
N GLN A 102 10.90 -2.63 -7.40
CA GLN A 102 10.23 -3.09 -8.62
C GLN A 102 9.02 -3.99 -8.34
N ARG A 103 9.13 -4.87 -7.35
CA ARG A 103 8.01 -5.74 -6.96
C ARG A 103 6.89 -4.95 -6.28
N PHE A 104 7.25 -3.98 -5.46
CA PHE A 104 6.29 -3.09 -4.81
C PHE A 104 5.56 -2.20 -5.82
N ASP A 105 6.23 -1.75 -6.89
CA ASP A 105 5.61 -1.06 -8.03
C ASP A 105 4.52 -1.91 -8.69
N LYS A 106 4.79 -3.19 -8.91
CA LYS A 106 3.80 -4.12 -9.49
C LYS A 106 2.56 -4.28 -8.60
N ALA A 107 2.75 -4.38 -7.29
CA ALA A 107 1.63 -4.40 -6.34
C ALA A 107 0.85 -3.08 -6.37
N TYR A 108 1.55 -1.94 -6.37
CA TYR A 108 0.94 -0.61 -6.47
C TYR A 108 0.08 -0.47 -7.74
N ASP A 109 0.58 -0.89 -8.90
CA ASP A 109 -0.15 -0.82 -10.17
C ASP A 109 -1.44 -1.66 -10.15
N LEU A 110 -1.44 -2.82 -9.47
CA LEU A 110 -2.64 -3.64 -9.30
C LEU A 110 -3.70 -2.91 -8.46
N PHE A 111 -3.30 -2.32 -7.33
CA PHE A 111 -4.25 -1.65 -6.43
C PHE A 111 -4.74 -0.31 -6.97
N ILE A 112 -3.88 0.47 -7.62
CA ILE A 112 -4.18 1.86 -7.98
C ILE A 112 -4.51 2.01 -9.45
N ASP A 113 -3.68 1.52 -10.34
CA ASP A 113 -3.91 1.75 -11.77
C ASP A 113 -5.02 0.83 -12.30
N LYS A 114 -5.01 -0.44 -11.90
CA LYS A 114 -5.92 -1.46 -12.43
C LYS A 114 -7.23 -1.56 -11.65
N ALA A 115 -7.19 -1.57 -10.31
CA ALA A 115 -8.40 -1.73 -9.52
C ALA A 115 -9.21 -0.42 -9.37
N LEU A 116 -8.58 0.76 -9.36
CA LEU A 116 -9.31 2.03 -9.27
C LEU A 116 -9.69 2.64 -10.63
N ARG A 117 -9.35 1.99 -11.74
CA ARG A 117 -9.57 2.53 -13.09
C ARG A 117 -11.02 2.90 -13.37
N ASP A 118 -11.95 2.10 -12.85
CA ASP A 118 -13.39 2.25 -13.08
C ASP A 118 -14.08 3.06 -11.97
N TRP A 119 -13.31 3.78 -11.13
CA TRP A 119 -13.87 4.71 -10.16
C TRP A 119 -14.48 5.91 -10.87
N GLY A 120 -15.80 6.03 -10.76
CA GLY A 120 -16.57 7.11 -11.37
C GLY A 120 -17.37 7.88 -10.32
N VAL A 121 -17.22 9.20 -10.32
CA VAL A 121 -18.15 10.10 -9.65
C VAL A 121 -18.94 10.82 -10.73
N SER A 122 -20.24 10.54 -10.81
CA SER A 122 -21.14 11.24 -11.72
C SER A 122 -22.19 12.02 -10.93
N ARG A 123 -22.63 13.16 -11.49
CA ARG A 123 -23.66 14.00 -10.90
C ARG A 123 -24.80 14.17 -11.89
N SER A 124 -26.00 13.79 -11.49
CA SER A 124 -27.23 14.04 -12.24
C SER A 124 -28.12 14.97 -11.43
N GLY A 125 -28.14 16.26 -11.79
CA GLY A 125 -28.82 17.30 -11.03
C GLY A 125 -28.26 17.45 -9.61
N LYS A 126 -29.09 17.19 -8.60
CA LYS A 126 -28.68 17.19 -7.18
C LYS A 126 -28.18 15.83 -6.68
N LYS A 127 -28.31 14.76 -7.46
CA LYS A 127 -27.91 13.40 -7.06
C LYS A 127 -26.45 13.15 -7.42
N LEU A 128 -25.67 12.71 -6.44
CA LEU A 128 -24.31 12.19 -6.61
C LEU A 128 -24.41 10.68 -6.75
N THR A 129 -23.83 10.12 -7.80
CA THR A 129 -23.69 8.67 -7.99
C THR A 129 -22.21 8.34 -7.93
N ILE A 130 -21.84 7.48 -6.99
CA ILE A 130 -20.47 6.96 -6.85
C ILE A 130 -20.51 5.50 -7.30
N GLN A 131 -19.75 5.18 -8.34
CA GLN A 131 -19.55 3.80 -8.77
C GLN A 131 -18.19 3.32 -8.23
N PHE A 132 -18.22 2.32 -7.37
CA PHE A 132 -17.02 1.67 -6.84
C PHE A 132 -17.21 0.16 -6.90
N GLN A 133 -16.78 -0.43 -8.01
CA GLN A 133 -16.81 -1.87 -8.25
C GLN A 133 -15.47 -2.31 -8.84
N PRO A 134 -14.36 -2.19 -8.07
CA PRO A 134 -13.06 -2.67 -8.51
C PRO A 134 -13.15 -4.17 -8.88
N PRO A 135 -12.51 -4.62 -9.97
CA PRO A 135 -12.51 -6.03 -10.33
C PRO A 135 -11.90 -6.88 -9.22
N LYS A 136 -12.69 -7.77 -8.61
CA LYS A 136 -12.27 -8.59 -7.45
C LYS A 136 -11.02 -9.42 -7.76
N GLU A 137 -10.89 -9.91 -8.98
CA GLU A 137 -9.76 -10.71 -9.42
C GLU A 137 -8.45 -9.90 -9.38
N ILE A 138 -8.51 -8.60 -9.71
CA ILE A 138 -7.36 -7.70 -9.66
C ILE A 138 -6.99 -7.40 -8.20
N LEU A 139 -7.98 -7.23 -7.34
CA LEU A 139 -7.75 -7.06 -5.91
C LEU A 139 -7.09 -8.28 -5.27
N ILE A 140 -7.57 -9.49 -5.59
CA ILE A 140 -6.97 -10.74 -5.13
C ILE A 140 -5.53 -10.88 -5.63
N GLN A 141 -5.26 -10.55 -6.89
CA GLN A 141 -3.89 -10.51 -7.42
C GLN A 141 -3.01 -9.52 -6.65
N GLY A 142 -3.53 -8.33 -6.35
CA GLY A 142 -2.82 -7.34 -5.53
C GLY A 142 -2.45 -7.89 -4.16
N ILE A 143 -3.40 -8.55 -3.47
CA ILE A 143 -3.15 -9.17 -2.16
C ILE A 143 -2.08 -10.25 -2.28
N GLN A 144 -2.15 -11.12 -3.29
CA GLN A 144 -1.15 -12.16 -3.52
C GLN A 144 0.26 -11.57 -3.72
N GLU A 145 0.39 -10.48 -4.49
CA GLU A 145 1.68 -9.81 -4.65
C GLU A 145 2.20 -9.23 -3.32
N LEU A 146 1.34 -8.64 -2.49
CA LEU A 146 1.73 -8.17 -1.14
C LEU A 146 2.18 -9.33 -0.25
N THR A 147 1.45 -10.46 -0.24
CA THR A 147 1.84 -11.64 0.51
C THR A 147 3.22 -12.15 0.10
N LEU A 148 3.49 -12.22 -1.20
CA LEU A 148 4.80 -12.64 -1.71
C LEU A 148 5.91 -11.65 -1.32
N ILE A 149 5.64 -10.35 -1.36
CA ILE A 149 6.61 -9.33 -0.92
C ILE A 149 6.95 -9.51 0.57
N ARG A 150 5.94 -9.77 1.41
CA ARG A 150 6.14 -10.09 2.84
C ARG A 150 7.03 -11.32 3.00
N GLU A 151 6.68 -12.43 2.35
CA GLU A 151 7.44 -13.69 2.44
C GLU A 151 8.89 -13.53 2.02
N GLU A 152 9.17 -12.72 0.99
CA GLU A 152 10.53 -12.41 0.55
C GLU A 152 11.33 -11.59 1.57
N LEU A 153 10.67 -10.70 2.33
CA LEU A 153 11.31 -9.98 3.43
C LEU A 153 11.59 -10.88 4.64
N GLU A 154 10.77 -11.91 4.88
CA GLU A 154 10.95 -12.83 6.02
C GLU A 154 12.20 -13.71 5.88
N VAL A 155 12.54 -14.10 4.65
CA VAL A 155 13.67 -15.00 4.36
C VAL A 155 15.02 -14.28 4.23
N LEU A 156 15.02 -12.95 4.26
CA LEU A 156 16.17 -12.05 4.14
C LEU A 156 16.94 -11.93 5.46
#